data_AF-A0A6P8J2M6-F1
#
_entry.id   AF-A0A6P8J2M6-F1
#
_cell.length_a   1.000
_cell.length_b   1.000
_cell.length_c   1.000
_cell.angle_alpha   90.00
_cell.angle_beta   90.00
_cell.angle_gamma   90.00
#
_symmetry.space_group_name_H-M   'P 1'
#
loop_
_entity.id
_entity.type
_entity.pdbx_description
1 polymer ?
#
loop_
_entity_poly.entity_id
_entity_poly.type
_entity_poly.pdbx_seq_one_letter_code
_entity_poly.pdbx_strand_id
1 'polypeptide(L)'
;MASSSENKNLYYRYEIMKNVWTGYLRRRCHFAAVNKATSYFDTFIMQHRTFQHSIMKIFDGTRHIMVDKEQYDTIRRELEAKTSATFPDINPYDGNDSRNVIERQRHFTTQKQFNSQLEELESENSKIFQRAREDAAEHKRKLCQVLTEKKDTKFLCLDLEVHDQDRKTILEIGYLKFTLKEGENPEYFHAVVNEELHNREGFDNKEKFKFGTTVRMPLEEAAEELKKAVAGSDALLTHSGYNDKQYLTDNGIDIEEKPMFDTQKLALNILQGRIRCWGLKRMMDEMRISYDESILHNAGNDAHYTMMAFKALVKRAMPGLASK
;
A
#
# COMPACT_ATOMS: atom_id res chain seq x y z
N MET A 1 18.67 23.43 10.84
CA MET A 1 17.43 23.46 11.66
C MET A 1 16.28 23.06 10.75
N ALA A 2 15.95 21.77 10.70
CA ALA A 2 14.88 21.26 9.86
C ALA A 2 13.55 21.27 10.65
N SER A 3 12.58 22.02 10.12
CA SER A 3 11.13 21.77 10.14
C SER A 3 10.54 21.13 11.41
N SER A 4 10.17 21.96 12.39
CA SER A 4 9.29 21.56 13.51
C SER A 4 7.81 21.41 13.11
N SER A 5 7.48 21.48 11.82
CA SER A 5 6.11 21.42 11.28
C SER A 5 5.73 20.06 10.69
N GLU A 6 6.68 19.21 10.29
CA GLU A 6 6.38 17.91 9.67
C GLU A 6 5.81 16.87 10.63
N ASN A 7 6.09 16.98 11.93
CA ASN A 7 5.66 15.97 12.92
C ASN A 7 4.25 16.18 13.51
N LYS A 8 3.51 17.24 13.13
CA LYS A 8 2.24 17.59 13.79
C LYS A 8 1.01 16.82 13.30
N ASN A 9 1.06 16.20 12.12
CA ASN A 9 -0.08 15.48 11.53
C ASN A 9 0.14 13.96 11.43
N LEU A 10 0.83 13.37 12.39
CA LEU A 10 1.02 11.91 12.45
C LEU A 10 -0.01 11.27 13.37
N TYR A 11 -0.66 10.21 12.89
CA TYR A 11 -1.72 9.49 13.58
C TYR A 11 -1.39 8.01 13.77
N TYR A 12 -1.69 7.46 14.93
CA TYR A 12 -1.35 6.09 15.32
C TYR A 12 -2.60 5.31 15.67
N ARG A 13 -2.72 4.09 15.12
CA ARG A 13 -3.84 3.19 15.42
C ARG A 13 -3.76 2.69 16.86
N TYR A 14 -4.75 3.04 17.67
CA TYR A 14 -4.80 2.66 19.08
C TYR A 14 -4.72 1.13 19.28
N GLU A 15 -5.46 0.37 18.47
CA GLU A 15 -5.45 -1.10 18.53
C GLU A 15 -4.08 -1.71 18.20
N ILE A 16 -3.37 -1.13 17.23
CA ILE A 16 -2.03 -1.59 16.85
C ILE A 16 -1.05 -1.31 17.98
N MET A 17 -1.15 -0.13 18.63
CA MET A 17 -0.37 0.18 19.83
C MET A 17 -0.58 -0.85 20.93
N LYS A 18 -1.84 -1.09 21.30
CA LYS A 18 -2.20 -2.09 22.30
C LYS A 18 -1.62 -3.47 21.95
N ASN A 19 -1.83 -3.94 20.73
CA ASN A 19 -1.45 -5.29 20.32
C ASN A 19 0.07 -5.48 20.16
N VAL A 20 0.76 -4.52 19.55
CA VAL A 20 2.22 -4.60 19.33
C VAL A 20 2.96 -4.53 20.64
N TRP A 21 2.62 -3.59 21.53
CA TRP A 21 3.34 -3.39 22.79
C TRP A 21 3.05 -4.51 23.80
N THR A 22 1.80 -4.95 23.94
CA THR A 22 1.49 -6.12 24.80
C THR A 22 2.10 -7.41 24.24
N GLY A 23 2.10 -7.59 22.92
CA GLY A 23 2.75 -8.72 22.25
C GLY A 23 4.27 -8.70 22.40
N TYR A 24 4.89 -7.53 22.36
CA TYR A 24 6.32 -7.34 22.60
C TYR A 24 6.73 -7.81 24.00
N LEU A 25 6.00 -7.39 25.04
CA LEU A 25 6.25 -7.83 26.42
C LEU A 25 6.05 -9.35 26.58
N ARG A 26 5.03 -9.91 25.93
CA ARG A 26 4.74 -11.34 25.97
C ARG A 26 5.90 -12.16 25.39
N ARG A 27 6.47 -11.73 24.26
CA ARG A 27 7.63 -12.41 23.63
C ARG A 27 8.90 -12.36 24.46
N ARG A 28 9.04 -11.35 25.35
CA ARG A 28 10.18 -11.22 26.28
C ARG A 28 9.91 -11.84 27.66
N CYS A 29 8.82 -12.60 27.80
CA CYS A 29 8.44 -13.32 29.02
C CYS A 29 8.28 -12.43 30.28
N HIS A 30 7.97 -11.13 30.11
CA HIS A 30 7.74 -10.22 31.25
C HIS A 30 6.27 -10.27 31.72
N PHE A 31 5.85 -11.39 32.31
CA PHE A 31 4.43 -11.63 32.65
C PHE A 31 3.80 -10.51 33.51
N ALA A 32 4.52 -10.02 34.51
CA ALA A 32 4.05 -8.90 35.33
C ALA A 32 3.88 -7.60 34.52
N ALA A 33 4.79 -7.31 33.58
CA ALA A 33 4.69 -6.15 32.70
C ALA A 33 3.51 -6.28 31.71
N VAL A 34 3.25 -7.49 31.20
CA VAL A 34 2.08 -7.76 30.35
C VAL A 34 0.80 -7.42 31.10
N ASN A 35 0.64 -7.85 32.35
CA ASN A 35 -0.55 -7.55 33.16
C ASN A 35 -0.72 -6.04 33.40
N LYS A 36 0.39 -5.34 33.71
CA LYS A 36 0.38 -3.88 33.86
C LYS A 36 -0.05 -3.19 32.56
N ALA A 37 0.47 -3.63 31.42
CA ALA A 37 0.13 -3.03 30.12
C ALA A 37 -1.32 -3.31 29.72
N THR A 38 -1.80 -4.54 29.91
CA THR A 38 -3.21 -4.90 29.69
C THR A 38 -4.13 -4.05 30.56
N SER A 39 -3.87 -3.98 31.87
CA SER A 39 -4.65 -3.16 32.81
C SER A 39 -4.65 -1.67 32.45
N TYR A 40 -3.51 -1.15 31.99
CA TYR A 40 -3.41 0.23 31.51
C TYR A 40 -4.39 0.49 30.34
N PHE A 41 -4.37 -0.35 29.31
CA PHE A 41 -5.27 -0.18 28.16
C PHE A 41 -6.74 -0.47 28.48
N ASP A 42 -7.02 -1.38 29.41
CA ASP A 42 -8.39 -1.74 29.82
C ASP A 42 -9.03 -0.71 30.75
N THR A 43 -8.24 0.20 31.33
CA THR A 43 -8.74 1.29 32.18
C THR A 43 -8.41 2.68 31.63
N PHE A 44 -7.91 2.72 30.39
CA PHE A 44 -7.32 3.91 29.78
C PHE A 44 -8.26 5.12 29.83
N ILE A 45 -9.52 4.94 29.41
CA ILE A 45 -10.50 6.04 29.35
C ILE A 45 -10.86 6.56 30.74
N MET A 46 -10.84 5.70 31.76
CA MET A 46 -11.11 6.16 33.13
C MET A 46 -9.97 7.03 33.69
N GLN A 47 -8.73 6.72 33.30
CA GLN A 47 -7.52 7.44 33.72
C GLN A 47 -7.28 8.70 32.88
N HIS A 48 -7.73 8.70 31.62
CA HIS A 48 -7.52 9.76 30.64
C HIS A 48 -8.85 10.31 30.15
N ARG A 49 -9.65 10.83 31.08
CA ARG A 49 -11.00 11.29 30.74
C ARG A 49 -11.00 12.41 29.72
N THR A 50 -9.97 13.25 29.67
CA THR A 50 -9.87 14.38 28.72
C THR A 50 -9.33 13.98 27.35
N PHE A 51 -8.98 12.71 27.14
CA PHE A 51 -8.37 12.26 25.88
C PHE A 51 -9.37 12.28 24.74
N GLN A 52 -9.03 13.03 23.69
CA GLN A 52 -9.84 13.14 22.48
C GLN A 52 -9.26 12.24 21.39
N HIS A 53 -10.09 11.41 20.78
CA HIS A 53 -9.64 10.45 19.77
C HIS A 53 -10.15 10.85 18.39
N SER A 54 -9.36 10.56 17.36
CA SER A 54 -9.77 10.75 15.97
C SER A 54 -10.33 9.43 15.43
N ILE A 55 -11.52 9.45 14.82
CA ILE A 55 -11.96 8.35 13.97
C ILE A 55 -11.48 8.66 12.55
N MET A 56 -10.54 7.87 12.07
CA MET A 56 -9.93 8.08 10.76
C MET A 56 -10.24 6.93 9.84
N LYS A 57 -10.75 7.25 8.64
CA LYS A 57 -10.81 6.33 7.51
C LYS A 57 -9.46 6.36 6.81
N ILE A 58 -8.78 5.23 6.72
CA ILE A 58 -7.47 5.13 6.06
C ILE A 58 -7.62 4.72 4.59
N PHE A 59 -6.51 4.71 3.86
CA PHE A 59 -6.47 4.46 2.41
C PHE A 59 -7.16 3.18 1.92
N ASP A 60 -7.28 2.13 2.75
CA ASP A 60 -7.96 0.88 2.41
C ASP A 60 -9.49 0.93 2.68
N GLY A 61 -10.01 2.12 3.03
CA GLY A 61 -11.41 2.37 3.34
C GLY A 61 -11.82 1.99 4.76
N THR A 62 -10.93 1.41 5.55
CA THR A 62 -11.24 0.97 6.91
C THR A 62 -11.13 2.10 7.92
N ARG A 63 -11.93 2.03 8.99
CA ARG A 63 -12.02 3.07 10.02
C ARG A 63 -11.38 2.62 11.31
N HIS A 64 -10.60 3.49 11.94
CA HIS A 64 -9.88 3.19 13.18
C HIS A 64 -9.97 4.33 14.16
N ILE A 65 -9.91 3.97 15.45
CA ILE A 65 -9.58 4.92 16.51
C ILE A 65 -8.08 5.23 16.42
N MET A 66 -7.78 6.49 16.20
CA MET A 66 -6.44 7.04 16.11
C MET A 66 -6.15 7.97 17.28
N VAL A 67 -4.87 8.03 17.63
CA VAL A 67 -4.29 9.04 18.51
C VAL A 67 -3.25 9.83 17.73
N ASP A 68 -3.12 11.13 18.00
CA ASP A 68 -2.08 11.95 17.36
C ASP A 68 -0.68 11.65 17.94
N LYS A 69 0.35 12.32 17.41
CA LYS A 69 1.75 12.14 17.84
C LYS A 69 1.99 12.47 19.32
N GLU A 70 1.44 13.57 19.81
CA GLU A 70 1.63 14.01 21.19
C GLU A 70 0.98 13.02 22.17
N GLN A 71 -0.22 12.57 21.79
CA GLN A 71 -0.96 11.52 22.48
C GLN A 71 -0.20 10.19 22.47
N TYR A 72 0.31 9.76 21.31
CA TYR A 72 1.13 8.55 21.16
C TYR A 72 2.35 8.58 22.09
N ASP A 73 3.09 9.68 22.11
CA ASP A 73 4.29 9.84 22.94
C ASP A 73 3.95 9.87 24.44
N THR A 74 2.81 10.43 24.81
CA THR A 74 2.31 10.41 26.19
C THR A 74 1.97 8.98 26.62
N ILE A 75 1.17 8.27 25.82
CA ILE A 75 0.81 6.88 26.11
C ILE A 75 2.06 6.00 26.21
N ARG A 76 3.03 6.17 25.31
CA ARG A 76 4.30 5.44 25.34
C ARG A 76 5.03 5.69 26.64
N ARG A 77 5.32 6.94 26.99
CA ARG A 77 6.08 7.30 28.19
C ARG A 77 5.44 6.74 29.46
N GLU A 78 4.12 6.84 29.58
CA GLU A 78 3.40 6.30 30.74
C GLU A 78 3.50 4.78 30.84
N LEU A 79 3.38 4.09 29.70
CA LEU A 79 3.47 2.65 29.66
C LEU A 79 4.90 2.18 29.96
N GLU A 80 5.93 2.84 29.41
CA GLU A 80 7.35 2.56 29.68
C GLU A 80 7.66 2.76 31.17
N ALA A 81 7.14 3.84 31.78
CA ALA A 81 7.29 4.08 33.21
C ALA A 81 6.63 2.98 34.07
N LYS A 82 5.41 2.53 33.71
CA LYS A 82 4.69 1.48 34.47
C LYS A 82 5.34 0.10 34.33
N THR A 83 5.88 -0.20 33.16
CA THR A 83 6.38 -1.54 32.80
C THR A 83 7.90 -1.68 32.92
N SER A 84 8.63 -0.58 33.02
CA SER A 84 10.10 -0.53 32.96
C SER A 84 10.68 -1.17 31.69
N ALA A 85 9.93 -1.14 30.60
CA ALA A 85 10.32 -1.65 29.29
C ALA A 85 10.39 -0.51 28.28
N THR A 86 11.23 -0.66 27.25
CA THR A 86 11.25 0.22 26.07
C THR A 86 10.48 -0.43 24.95
N PHE A 87 9.51 0.27 24.37
CA PHE A 87 8.68 -0.30 23.32
C PHE A 87 9.23 -0.02 21.92
N PRO A 88 8.96 -0.92 20.94
CA PRO A 88 9.24 -0.62 19.56
C PRO A 88 8.33 0.50 19.05
N ASP A 89 8.87 1.31 18.12
CA ASP A 89 8.09 2.29 17.38
C ASP A 89 7.01 1.63 16.52
N ILE A 90 5.96 2.40 16.27
CA ILE A 90 4.85 1.99 15.43
C ILE A 90 4.78 2.97 14.27
N ASN A 91 4.58 2.45 13.06
CA ASN A 91 4.50 3.30 11.89
C ASN A 91 3.25 4.18 11.98
N PRO A 92 3.40 5.52 11.86
CA PRO A 92 2.26 6.42 11.82
C PRO A 92 1.57 6.37 10.46
N TYR A 93 0.37 6.92 10.44
CA TYR A 93 -0.33 7.36 9.25
C TYR A 93 -0.19 8.88 9.13
N ASP A 94 0.18 9.34 7.94
CA ASP A 94 0.24 10.77 7.63
C ASP A 94 -1.18 11.31 7.43
N GLY A 95 -1.57 12.28 8.26
CA GLY A 95 -2.85 12.96 8.19
C GLY A 95 -2.93 13.99 7.05
N ASN A 96 -1.82 14.34 6.41
CA ASN A 96 -1.81 15.14 5.18
C ASN A 96 -2.03 14.28 3.93
N ASP A 97 -1.91 12.95 4.04
CA ASP A 97 -2.27 12.05 2.95
C ASP A 97 -3.78 12.09 2.74
N SER A 98 -4.23 12.60 1.59
CA SER A 98 -5.66 12.74 1.29
C SER A 98 -6.44 11.41 1.25
N ARG A 99 -5.75 10.26 1.24
CA ARG A 99 -6.39 8.93 1.43
C ARG A 99 -6.78 8.67 2.88
N ASN A 100 -6.17 9.37 3.83
CA ASN A 100 -6.46 9.27 5.25
C ASN A 100 -7.36 10.46 5.63
N VAL A 101 -8.62 10.16 5.94
CA VAL A 101 -9.63 11.19 6.24
C VAL A 101 -10.04 11.06 7.69
N ILE A 102 -9.76 12.11 8.47
CA ILE A 102 -10.32 12.26 9.82
C ILE A 102 -11.80 12.58 9.66
N GLU A 103 -12.65 11.58 9.86
CA GLU A 103 -14.10 11.74 9.67
C GLU A 103 -14.74 12.49 10.85
N ARG A 104 -14.24 12.25 12.06
CA ARG A 104 -14.74 12.90 13.28
C ARG A 104 -13.76 12.79 14.44
N GLN A 105 -13.87 13.76 15.34
CA GLN A 105 -13.27 13.69 16.67
C GLN A 105 -14.30 13.12 17.66
N ARG A 106 -13.83 12.32 18.62
CA ARG A 106 -14.70 11.70 19.62
C ARG A 106 -14.07 11.68 20.99
N HIS A 107 -14.87 12.06 21.97
CA HIS A 107 -14.58 11.93 23.38
C HIS A 107 -15.37 10.75 23.95
N PHE A 108 -14.75 9.96 24.82
CA PHE A 108 -15.38 8.82 25.47
C PHE A 108 -15.39 9.04 26.98
N THR A 109 -16.55 8.93 27.61
CA THR A 109 -16.67 9.17 29.07
C THR A 109 -16.50 7.89 29.88
N THR A 110 -16.61 6.73 29.23
CA THR A 110 -16.46 5.42 29.86
C THR A 110 -15.69 4.45 28.98
N GLN A 111 -14.98 3.50 29.60
CA GLN A 111 -14.31 2.41 28.88
C GLN A 111 -15.29 1.57 28.05
N LYS A 112 -16.52 1.38 28.55
CA LYS A 112 -17.57 0.62 27.85
C LYS A 112 -17.92 1.27 26.50
N GLN A 113 -18.09 2.59 26.46
CA GLN A 113 -18.36 3.30 25.20
C GLN A 113 -17.20 3.18 24.21
N PHE A 114 -15.97 3.25 24.70
CA PHE A 114 -14.78 3.11 23.87
C PHE A 114 -14.65 1.71 23.27
N ASN A 115 -14.81 0.67 24.09
CA ASN A 115 -14.75 -0.72 23.62
C ASN A 115 -15.90 -1.02 22.64
N SER A 116 -17.11 -0.54 22.93
CA SER A 116 -18.25 -0.67 22.03
C SER A 116 -17.99 -0.01 20.66
N GLN A 117 -17.29 1.13 20.62
CA GLN A 117 -16.86 1.72 19.36
C GLN A 117 -15.80 0.90 18.62
N LEU A 118 -14.81 0.34 19.34
CA LEU A 118 -13.82 -0.54 18.72
C LEU A 118 -14.49 -1.76 18.06
N GLU A 119 -15.41 -2.42 18.76
CA GLU A 119 -16.16 -3.57 18.25
C GLU A 119 -17.02 -3.22 17.03
N GLU A 120 -17.69 -2.06 17.05
CA GLU A 120 -18.45 -1.55 15.90
C GLU A 120 -17.55 -1.36 14.67
N LEU A 121 -16.42 -0.68 14.83
CA LEU A 121 -15.47 -0.45 13.73
C LEU A 121 -14.85 -1.76 13.24
N GLU A 122 -14.55 -2.70 14.13
CA GLU A 122 -14.04 -4.03 13.76
C GLU A 122 -15.06 -4.79 12.91
N SER A 123 -16.34 -4.74 13.28
CA SER A 123 -17.45 -5.34 12.52
C SER A 123 -17.62 -4.69 11.14
N GLU A 124 -17.59 -3.35 11.05
CA GLU A 124 -17.62 -2.63 9.77
C GLU A 124 -16.44 -3.01 8.88
N ASN A 125 -15.22 -2.95 9.43
CA ASN A 125 -14.00 -3.26 8.71
C ASN A 125 -13.99 -4.71 8.22
N SER A 126 -14.53 -5.66 9.00
CA SER A 126 -14.64 -7.07 8.61
C SER A 126 -15.46 -7.26 7.34
N LYS A 127 -16.54 -6.49 7.16
CA LYS A 127 -17.35 -6.51 5.93
C LYS A 127 -16.56 -5.99 4.72
N ILE A 128 -15.75 -4.94 4.91
CA ILE A 128 -14.88 -4.41 3.85
C ILE A 128 -13.87 -5.49 3.42
N PHE A 129 -13.25 -6.18 4.37
CA PHE A 129 -12.30 -7.25 4.05
C PHE A 129 -12.94 -8.45 3.39
N GLN A 130 -14.14 -8.83 3.81
CA GLN A 130 -14.86 -9.91 3.17
C GLN A 130 -15.10 -9.62 1.69
N ARG A 131 -15.63 -8.43 1.37
CA ARG A 131 -15.83 -8.00 -0.02
C ARG A 131 -14.52 -7.96 -0.80
N ALA A 132 -13.46 -7.38 -0.22
CA ALA A 132 -12.15 -7.34 -0.87
C ALA A 132 -11.61 -8.75 -1.18
N ARG A 133 -11.88 -9.74 -0.32
CA ARG A 133 -11.48 -11.15 -0.54
C ARG A 133 -12.32 -11.83 -1.62
N GLU A 134 -13.62 -11.54 -1.69
CA GLU A 134 -14.52 -12.00 -2.75
C GLU A 134 -14.09 -11.42 -4.11
N ASP A 135 -13.83 -10.11 -4.17
CA ASP A 135 -13.31 -9.42 -5.37
C ASP A 135 -11.96 -10.00 -5.79
N ALA A 136 -11.05 -10.25 -4.85
CA ALA A 136 -9.75 -10.84 -5.12
C ALA A 136 -9.86 -12.28 -5.66
N ALA A 137 -10.85 -13.06 -5.19
CA ALA A 137 -11.12 -14.40 -5.71
C ALA A 137 -11.63 -14.35 -7.16
N GLU A 138 -12.54 -13.43 -7.47
CA GLU A 138 -13.00 -13.18 -8.83
C GLU A 138 -11.85 -12.75 -9.74
N HIS A 139 -11.01 -11.85 -9.25
CA HIS A 139 -9.86 -11.32 -9.97
C HIS A 139 -8.87 -12.42 -10.36
N LYS A 140 -8.59 -13.36 -9.44
CA LYS A 140 -7.80 -14.56 -9.74
C LYS A 140 -8.49 -15.46 -10.77
N ARG A 141 -9.81 -15.69 -10.67
CA ARG A 141 -10.54 -16.54 -11.63
C ARG A 141 -10.41 -16.01 -13.05
N LYS A 142 -10.60 -14.70 -13.25
CA LYS A 142 -10.43 -14.04 -14.55
C LYS A 142 -9.02 -14.22 -15.11
N LEU A 143 -8.00 -14.06 -14.26
CA LEU A 143 -6.61 -14.28 -14.68
C LEU A 143 -6.39 -15.72 -15.15
N CYS A 144 -6.87 -16.70 -14.38
CA CYS A 144 -6.74 -18.11 -14.75
C CYS A 144 -7.45 -18.42 -16.08
N GLN A 145 -8.61 -17.82 -16.33
CA GLN A 145 -9.35 -17.97 -17.57
C GLN A 145 -8.55 -17.44 -18.76
N VAL A 146 -8.09 -16.18 -18.70
CA VAL A 146 -7.31 -15.55 -19.77
C VAL A 146 -6.07 -16.37 -20.11
N LEU A 147 -5.33 -16.82 -19.09
CA LEU A 147 -4.11 -17.62 -19.29
C LEU A 147 -4.37 -19.05 -19.77
N THR A 148 -5.57 -19.58 -19.54
CA THR A 148 -5.97 -20.90 -20.08
C THR A 148 -6.33 -20.78 -21.56
N GLU A 149 -7.02 -19.70 -21.95
CA GLU A 149 -7.44 -19.43 -23.33
C GLU A 149 -6.26 -19.02 -24.21
N LYS A 150 -5.35 -18.18 -23.70
CA LYS A 150 -4.18 -17.68 -24.43
C LYS A 150 -2.93 -17.77 -23.55
N LYS A 151 -2.15 -18.84 -23.71
CA LYS A 151 -0.92 -19.02 -22.92
C LYS A 151 0.17 -17.98 -23.23
N ASP A 152 0.16 -17.48 -24.46
CA ASP A 152 1.10 -16.49 -24.97
C ASP A 152 0.56 -15.05 -24.83
N THR A 153 -0.26 -14.78 -23.81
CA THR A 153 -0.75 -13.44 -23.49
C THR A 153 0.41 -12.47 -23.35
N LYS A 154 0.35 -11.39 -24.12
CA LYS A 154 1.25 -10.23 -24.01
C LYS A 154 0.72 -9.27 -22.97
N PHE A 155 1.45 -9.13 -21.87
CA PHE A 155 1.13 -8.20 -20.80
C PHE A 155 1.86 -6.88 -21.00
N LEU A 156 1.17 -5.78 -20.72
CA LEU A 156 1.78 -4.48 -20.45
C LEU A 156 1.72 -4.22 -18.95
N CYS A 157 2.86 -4.22 -18.26
CA CYS A 157 2.93 -3.77 -16.87
C CYS A 157 3.15 -2.27 -16.85
N LEU A 158 2.26 -1.53 -16.20
CA LEU A 158 2.30 -0.07 -16.11
C LEU A 158 2.39 0.34 -14.64
N ASP A 159 3.15 1.39 -14.40
CA ASP A 159 3.17 2.15 -13.16
C ASP A 159 3.29 3.65 -13.49
N LEU A 160 2.75 4.51 -12.62
CA LEU A 160 2.73 5.95 -12.79
C LEU A 160 3.22 6.60 -11.50
N GLU A 161 4.13 7.57 -11.61
CA GLU A 161 4.42 8.48 -10.50
C GLU A 161 3.60 9.74 -10.66
N VAL A 162 2.90 10.11 -9.60
CA VAL A 162 1.99 11.27 -9.55
C VAL A 162 2.48 12.21 -8.45
N HIS A 163 2.35 13.51 -8.69
CA HIS A 163 2.79 14.53 -7.74
C HIS A 163 2.05 14.41 -6.40
N ASP A 164 2.80 14.39 -5.29
CA ASP A 164 2.27 14.10 -3.96
C ASP A 164 1.35 15.20 -3.40
N GLN A 165 1.61 16.46 -3.77
CA GLN A 165 0.80 17.64 -3.43
C GLN A 165 -0.37 17.87 -4.37
N ASP A 166 -0.26 17.46 -5.63
CA ASP A 166 -1.30 17.58 -6.64
C ASP A 166 -1.47 16.27 -7.41
N ARG A 167 -2.37 15.44 -6.89
CA ARG A 167 -2.62 14.06 -7.37
C ARG A 167 -3.30 13.98 -8.74
N LYS A 168 -3.27 15.07 -9.50
CA LYS A 168 -3.70 15.11 -10.89
C LYS A 168 -2.51 15.13 -11.83
N THR A 169 -1.34 15.56 -11.37
CA THR A 169 -0.19 15.78 -12.25
C THR A 169 0.69 14.54 -12.30
N ILE A 170 0.80 13.93 -13.48
CA ILE A 170 1.71 12.80 -13.75
C ILE A 170 3.14 13.34 -13.88
N LEU A 171 4.10 12.70 -13.22
CA LEU A 171 5.53 13.02 -13.24
C LEU A 171 6.33 12.03 -14.08
N GLU A 172 6.00 10.74 -13.98
CA GLU A 172 6.67 9.67 -14.70
C GLU A 172 5.65 8.66 -15.24
N ILE A 173 5.94 8.12 -16.42
CA ILE A 173 5.24 6.97 -16.99
C ILE A 173 6.27 5.85 -17.17
N GLY A 174 6.05 4.73 -16.50
CA GLY A 174 6.89 3.55 -16.60
C GLY A 174 6.09 2.34 -17.04
N TYR A 175 6.52 1.68 -18.11
CA TYR A 175 5.92 0.41 -18.48
C TYR A 175 6.93 -0.58 -19.04
N LEU A 176 6.52 -1.84 -19.06
CA LEU A 176 7.21 -2.87 -19.84
C LEU A 176 6.24 -3.87 -20.46
N LYS A 177 6.65 -4.45 -21.58
CA LYS A 177 5.92 -5.52 -22.27
C LYS A 177 6.61 -6.85 -22.01
N PHE A 178 5.84 -7.89 -21.72
CA PHE A 178 6.38 -9.22 -21.45
C PHE A 178 5.34 -10.32 -21.71
N THR A 179 5.80 -11.57 -21.87
CA THR A 179 4.96 -12.76 -21.69
C THR A 179 5.43 -13.59 -20.49
N LEU A 180 4.66 -14.63 -20.16
CA LEU A 180 5.03 -15.58 -19.10
C LEU A 180 6.11 -16.58 -19.52
N LYS A 181 6.59 -16.55 -20.78
CA LYS A 181 7.65 -17.44 -21.26
C LYS A 181 8.95 -17.18 -20.50
N GLU A 182 9.63 -18.26 -20.12
CA GLU A 182 10.94 -18.17 -19.48
C GLU A 182 12.00 -17.69 -20.50
N GLY A 183 12.94 -16.86 -20.04
CA GLY A 183 14.06 -16.35 -20.85
C GLY A 183 13.72 -15.21 -21.82
N GLU A 184 12.44 -14.81 -21.94
CA GLU A 184 12.08 -13.63 -22.72
C GLU A 184 12.49 -12.35 -21.99
N ASN A 185 13.22 -11.48 -22.69
CA ASN A 185 13.61 -10.17 -22.19
C ASN A 185 12.44 -9.19 -22.35
N PRO A 186 12.00 -8.53 -21.27
CA PRO A 186 10.98 -7.51 -21.38
C PRO A 186 11.45 -6.31 -22.20
N GLU A 187 10.51 -5.67 -22.90
CA GLU A 187 10.74 -4.38 -23.57
C GLU A 187 10.33 -3.26 -22.61
N TYR A 188 11.26 -2.40 -22.24
CA TYR A 188 11.04 -1.35 -21.24
C TYR A 188 10.80 0.02 -21.88
N PHE A 189 10.01 0.83 -21.20
CA PHE A 189 9.87 2.25 -21.44
C PHE A 189 9.79 2.99 -20.11
N HIS A 190 10.51 4.10 -20.02
CA HIS A 190 10.45 4.98 -18.87
C HIS A 190 10.59 6.42 -19.35
N ALA A 191 9.58 7.23 -19.05
CA ALA A 191 9.56 8.64 -19.39
C ALA A 191 9.34 9.51 -18.16
N VAL A 192 10.17 10.56 -18.04
CA VAL A 192 9.88 11.71 -17.17
C VAL A 192 9.13 12.73 -18.01
N VAL A 193 7.91 13.07 -17.59
CA VAL A 193 6.99 13.93 -18.35
C VAL A 193 6.85 15.33 -17.75
N ASN A 194 7.36 15.51 -16.52
CA ASN A 194 7.47 16.80 -15.87
C ASN A 194 8.76 16.88 -15.05
N GLU A 195 9.72 17.67 -15.51
CA GLU A 195 11.03 17.79 -14.84
C GLU A 195 11.04 18.81 -13.70
N GLU A 196 10.11 19.76 -13.72
CA GLU A 196 10.11 20.89 -12.78
C GLU A 196 9.51 20.49 -11.43
N LEU A 197 8.70 19.45 -11.41
CA LEU A 197 8.03 18.95 -10.22
C LEU A 197 8.80 17.79 -9.58
N HIS A 198 8.81 17.81 -8.25
CA HIS A 198 9.53 16.87 -7.43
C HIS A 198 8.63 16.42 -6.27
N ASN A 199 8.52 15.10 -6.11
CA ASN A 199 7.96 14.54 -4.90
C ASN A 199 8.92 14.75 -3.72
N ARG A 200 8.40 14.61 -2.49
CA ARG A 200 9.22 14.68 -1.28
C ARG A 200 10.42 13.72 -1.32
N GLU A 201 11.48 14.09 -0.58
CA GLU A 201 12.71 13.30 -0.50
C GLU A 201 12.43 11.83 -0.17
N GLY A 202 13.05 10.93 -0.94
CA GLY A 202 12.85 9.48 -0.84
C GLY A 202 11.74 8.91 -1.73
N PHE A 203 10.88 9.76 -2.32
CA PHE A 203 9.80 9.38 -3.24
C PHE A 203 9.99 9.93 -4.67
N ASP A 204 11.17 10.48 -4.95
CA ASP A 204 11.53 11.02 -6.27
C ASP A 204 12.82 10.37 -6.75
N ASN A 205 12.69 9.23 -7.45
CA ASN A 205 13.82 8.45 -7.95
C ASN A 205 13.85 8.38 -9.48
N LYS A 206 13.30 9.39 -10.18
CA LYS A 206 13.25 9.49 -11.65
C LYS A 206 14.58 9.29 -12.40
N GLU A 207 15.69 9.60 -11.74
CA GLU A 207 17.05 9.44 -12.28
C GLU A 207 17.65 8.04 -12.08
N LYS A 208 16.96 7.15 -11.37
CA LYS A 208 17.49 5.85 -10.94
C LYS A 208 16.91 4.67 -11.70
N PHE A 209 16.37 4.90 -12.89
CA PHE A 209 15.87 3.81 -13.73
C PHE A 209 17.01 2.83 -14.08
N LYS A 210 16.86 1.54 -13.71
CA LYS A 210 17.92 0.54 -13.83
C LYS A 210 17.81 -0.39 -15.04
N PHE A 211 16.65 -0.43 -15.69
CA PHE A 211 16.35 -1.44 -16.70
C PHE A 211 16.41 -0.91 -18.14
N GLY A 212 16.93 0.30 -18.34
CA GLY A 212 17.06 0.92 -19.66
C GLY A 212 17.48 2.37 -19.56
N THR A 213 16.94 3.19 -20.47
CA THR A 213 17.21 4.64 -20.52
C THR A 213 15.94 5.41 -20.20
N THR A 214 16.04 6.38 -19.31
CA THR A 214 14.98 7.37 -19.09
C THR A 214 14.93 8.32 -20.27
N VAL A 215 13.75 8.48 -20.86
CA VAL A 215 13.50 9.50 -21.88
C VAL A 215 12.80 10.69 -21.24
N ARG A 216 13.13 11.88 -21.72
CA ARG A 216 12.54 13.15 -21.27
C ARG A 216 11.69 13.67 -22.39
N MET A 217 10.38 13.71 -22.19
CA MET A 217 9.44 14.09 -23.24
C MET A 217 8.17 14.68 -22.64
N PRO A 218 7.43 15.51 -23.39
CA PRO A 218 6.11 15.98 -22.97
C PRO A 218 5.14 14.83 -22.68
N LEU A 219 4.17 15.07 -21.80
CA LEU A 219 3.14 14.09 -21.43
C LEU A 219 2.37 13.58 -22.66
N GLU A 220 2.11 14.45 -23.63
CA GLU A 220 1.41 14.11 -24.87
C GLU A 220 2.18 13.06 -25.69
N GLU A 221 3.51 13.19 -25.80
CA GLU A 221 4.34 12.23 -26.52
C GLU A 221 4.40 10.89 -25.79
N ALA A 222 4.58 10.92 -24.47
CA ALA A 222 4.58 9.72 -23.64
C ALA A 222 3.22 9.00 -23.69
N ALA A 223 2.12 9.75 -23.74
CA ALA A 223 0.77 9.22 -23.89
C ALA A 223 0.59 8.48 -25.22
N GLU A 224 1.10 9.02 -26.33
CA GLU A 224 1.04 8.33 -27.62
C GLU A 224 1.85 7.03 -27.64
N GLU A 225 3.02 7.01 -27.01
CA GLU A 225 3.79 5.77 -26.83
C GLU A 225 3.06 4.75 -25.97
N LEU A 226 2.44 5.18 -24.87
CA LEU A 226 1.62 4.32 -24.02
C LEU A 226 0.43 3.74 -24.79
N LYS A 227 -0.31 4.55 -25.56
CA LYS A 227 -1.44 4.09 -26.38
C LYS A 227 -1.01 3.01 -27.38
N LYS A 228 0.11 3.20 -28.08
CA LYS A 228 0.66 2.19 -29.00
C LYS A 228 1.01 0.90 -28.25
N ALA A 229 1.63 1.01 -27.08
CA ALA A 229 2.01 -0.13 -26.26
C ALA A 229 0.78 -0.92 -25.75
N VAL A 230 -0.27 -0.21 -25.31
CA VAL A 230 -1.56 -0.81 -24.91
C VAL A 230 -2.22 -1.54 -26.09
N ALA A 231 -2.30 -0.91 -27.26
CA ALA A 231 -2.88 -1.52 -28.46
C ALA A 231 -2.15 -2.81 -28.89
N GLY A 232 -0.84 -2.87 -28.68
CA GLY A 232 -0.01 -4.06 -28.94
C GLY A 232 -0.06 -5.15 -27.87
N SER A 233 -0.82 -4.95 -26.79
CA SER A 233 -0.92 -5.87 -25.66
C SER A 233 -2.29 -6.57 -25.59
N ASP A 234 -2.32 -7.72 -24.92
CA ASP A 234 -3.52 -8.50 -24.68
C ASP A 234 -4.17 -8.19 -23.33
N ALA A 235 -3.37 -7.77 -22.35
CA ALA A 235 -3.80 -7.48 -20.99
C ALA A 235 -2.88 -6.45 -20.33
N LEU A 236 -3.45 -5.70 -19.38
CA LEU A 236 -2.73 -4.73 -18.55
C LEU A 236 -2.44 -5.33 -17.17
N LEU A 237 -1.33 -4.90 -16.58
CA LEU A 237 -0.89 -5.29 -15.24
C LEU A 237 -0.49 -4.04 -14.45
N THR A 238 -0.96 -3.93 -13.22
CA THR A 238 -0.61 -2.83 -12.31
C THR A 238 -0.39 -3.33 -10.87
N HIS A 239 0.12 -2.46 -10.01
CA HIS A 239 0.13 -2.65 -8.56
C HIS A 239 -0.69 -1.56 -7.89
N SER A 240 -1.84 -1.89 -7.31
CA SER A 240 -2.77 -0.89 -6.77
C SER A 240 -3.32 0.11 -7.81
N GLY A 241 -3.28 -0.25 -9.10
CA GLY A 241 -3.66 0.65 -10.20
C GLY A 241 -5.16 0.85 -10.42
N TYR A 242 -5.98 0.71 -9.36
CA TYR A 242 -7.43 0.96 -9.45
C TYR A 242 -7.74 2.38 -9.94
N ASN A 243 -6.89 3.35 -9.57
CA ASN A 243 -7.05 4.75 -9.96
C ASN A 243 -6.26 5.12 -11.22
N ASP A 244 -5.34 4.28 -11.71
CA ASP A 244 -4.46 4.63 -12.84
C ASP A 244 -5.25 5.01 -14.07
N LYS A 245 -6.32 4.28 -14.36
CA LYS A 245 -7.23 4.61 -15.47
C LYS A 245 -7.83 6.01 -15.31
N GLN A 246 -8.29 6.35 -14.11
CA GLN A 246 -8.84 7.69 -13.84
C GLN A 246 -7.74 8.76 -13.98
N TYR A 247 -6.53 8.51 -13.48
CA TYR A 247 -5.40 9.43 -13.62
C TYR A 247 -5.05 9.67 -15.08
N LEU A 248 -4.98 8.62 -15.91
CA LEU A 248 -4.76 8.73 -17.34
C LEU A 248 -5.87 9.56 -18.00
N THR A 249 -7.14 9.24 -17.73
CA THR A 249 -8.28 9.98 -18.29
C THR A 249 -8.31 11.45 -17.88
N ASP A 250 -8.04 11.76 -16.60
CA ASP A 250 -7.99 13.13 -16.08
C ASP A 250 -6.88 13.96 -16.72
N ASN A 251 -5.85 13.30 -17.27
CA ASN A 251 -4.75 13.89 -18.03
C ASN A 251 -4.95 13.82 -19.56
N GLY A 252 -6.17 13.52 -20.03
CA GLY A 252 -6.48 13.46 -21.46
C GLY A 252 -5.91 12.22 -22.18
N ILE A 253 -5.48 11.21 -21.43
CA ILE A 253 -4.95 9.96 -21.97
C ILE A 253 -6.05 8.91 -21.94
N ASP A 254 -6.67 8.69 -23.10
CA ASP A 254 -7.61 7.59 -23.31
C ASP A 254 -6.86 6.38 -23.89
N ILE A 255 -6.98 5.24 -23.22
CA ILE A 255 -6.34 3.97 -23.61
C ILE A 255 -7.42 2.92 -23.90
N GLU A 256 -7.13 2.02 -24.84
CA GLU A 256 -8.05 0.94 -25.19
C GLU A 256 -8.39 0.08 -23.96
N GLU A 257 -9.67 -0.29 -23.79
CA GLU A 257 -10.08 -1.24 -22.76
C GLU A 257 -9.47 -2.62 -23.01
N LYS A 258 -8.67 -3.08 -22.05
CA LYS A 258 -8.12 -4.43 -22.03
C LYS A 258 -8.44 -5.09 -20.68
N PRO A 259 -8.43 -6.42 -20.58
CA PRO A 259 -8.39 -7.10 -19.30
C PRO A 259 -7.24 -6.56 -18.44
N MET A 260 -7.55 -6.03 -17.26
CA MET A 260 -6.56 -5.44 -16.35
C MET A 260 -6.43 -6.27 -15.08
N PHE A 261 -5.20 -6.55 -14.68
CA PHE A 261 -4.87 -7.32 -13.49
C PHE A 261 -4.10 -6.49 -12.47
N ASP A 262 -4.57 -6.46 -11.23
CA ASP A 262 -3.90 -5.82 -10.10
C ASP A 262 -3.20 -6.87 -9.22
N THR A 263 -1.88 -6.75 -9.09
CA THR A 263 -1.05 -7.65 -8.27
C THR A 263 -1.40 -7.61 -6.78
N GLN A 264 -1.87 -6.48 -6.24
CA GLN A 264 -2.31 -6.37 -4.84
C GLN A 264 -3.56 -7.21 -4.58
N LYS A 265 -4.52 -7.19 -5.51
CA LYS A 265 -5.73 -8.05 -5.43
C LYS A 265 -5.36 -9.52 -5.59
N LEU A 266 -4.49 -9.85 -6.54
CA LEU A 266 -4.01 -11.21 -6.72
C LEU A 266 -3.30 -11.73 -5.45
N ALA A 267 -2.40 -10.94 -4.87
CA ALA A 267 -1.71 -11.27 -3.64
C ALA A 267 -2.68 -11.47 -2.47
N LEU A 268 -3.73 -10.64 -2.37
CA LEU A 268 -4.75 -10.80 -1.34
C LEU A 268 -5.47 -12.16 -1.42
N ASN A 269 -5.64 -12.74 -2.61
CA ASN A 269 -6.23 -14.08 -2.74
C ASN A 269 -5.19 -15.21 -2.62
N ILE A 270 -4.02 -15.05 -3.23
CA ILE A 270 -3.02 -16.11 -3.41
C ILE A 270 -2.14 -16.28 -2.17
N LEU A 271 -1.79 -15.18 -1.50
CA LEU A 271 -0.91 -15.22 -0.33
C LEU A 271 -1.74 -15.40 0.94
N GLN A 272 -1.29 -16.34 1.78
CA GLN A 272 -1.94 -16.61 3.06
C GLN A 272 -1.59 -15.51 4.08
N GLY A 273 -2.48 -15.33 5.06
CA GLY A 273 -2.25 -14.44 6.19
C GLY A 273 -3.35 -13.41 6.40
N ARG A 274 -3.33 -12.78 7.57
CA ARG A 274 -4.27 -11.71 7.99
C ARG A 274 -3.91 -10.34 7.40
N ILE A 275 -3.14 -10.33 6.32
CA ILE A 275 -2.70 -9.13 5.63
C ILE A 275 -3.90 -8.60 4.83
N ARG A 276 -4.16 -7.31 5.01
CA ARG A 276 -5.33 -6.61 4.47
C ARG A 276 -5.01 -5.91 3.14
N CYS A 277 -3.75 -5.51 2.97
CA CYS A 277 -3.23 -4.84 1.79
C CYS A 277 -1.76 -5.25 1.61
N TRP A 278 -1.39 -5.56 0.37
CA TRP A 278 -0.03 -5.93 -0.02
C TRP A 278 0.61 -4.76 -0.77
N GLY A 279 1.48 -4.01 -0.11
CA GLY A 279 2.37 -3.08 -0.81
C GLY A 279 3.48 -3.84 -1.54
N LEU A 280 4.03 -3.26 -2.60
CA LEU A 280 4.98 -3.91 -3.52
C LEU A 280 6.19 -4.48 -2.77
N LYS A 281 6.85 -3.66 -1.95
CA LYS A 281 7.98 -4.07 -1.10
C LYS A 281 7.67 -5.32 -0.28
N ARG A 282 6.57 -5.28 0.47
CA ARG A 282 6.14 -6.39 1.35
C ARG A 282 5.84 -7.65 0.55
N MET A 283 5.24 -7.50 -0.63
CA MET A 283 4.94 -8.61 -1.52
C MET A 283 6.24 -9.25 -2.05
N MET A 284 7.23 -8.45 -2.41
CA MET A 284 8.56 -8.95 -2.79
C MET A 284 9.26 -9.67 -1.64
N ASP A 285 9.24 -9.11 -0.42
CA ASP A 285 9.80 -9.73 0.78
C ASP A 285 9.18 -11.12 1.04
N GLU A 286 7.84 -11.21 1.03
CA GLU A 286 7.11 -12.46 1.26
C GLU A 286 7.40 -13.52 0.19
N MET A 287 7.58 -13.08 -1.06
CA MET A 287 7.90 -13.98 -2.17
C MET A 287 9.40 -14.24 -2.33
N ARG A 288 10.24 -13.62 -1.49
CA ARG A 288 11.71 -13.70 -1.53
C ARG A 288 12.27 -13.28 -2.89
N ILE A 289 11.68 -12.25 -3.48
CA ILE A 289 12.19 -11.60 -4.68
C ILE A 289 13.25 -10.61 -4.22
N SER A 290 14.46 -10.69 -4.78
CA SER A 290 15.50 -9.70 -4.52
C SER A 290 15.15 -8.41 -5.25
N TYR A 291 15.23 -7.28 -4.54
CA TYR A 291 15.05 -5.95 -5.10
C TYR A 291 16.04 -4.98 -4.48
N ASP A 292 16.27 -3.85 -5.14
CA ASP A 292 17.02 -2.74 -4.58
C ASP A 292 16.04 -1.66 -4.12
N GLU A 293 15.94 -1.48 -2.81
CA GLU A 293 15.03 -0.50 -2.20
C GLU A 293 15.37 0.94 -2.61
N SER A 294 16.64 1.23 -2.92
CA SER A 294 17.11 2.60 -3.20
C SER A 294 16.64 3.17 -4.54
N ILE A 295 15.98 2.34 -5.35
CA ILE A 295 15.48 2.67 -6.69
C ILE A 295 13.96 2.48 -6.86
N LEU A 296 13.24 2.11 -5.80
CA LEU A 296 11.77 2.17 -5.79
C LEU A 296 11.32 3.64 -5.89
N HIS A 297 10.04 3.90 -6.17
CA HIS A 297 9.54 5.25 -6.48
C HIS A 297 10.12 5.82 -7.77
N ASN A 298 10.26 4.92 -8.75
CA ASN A 298 10.56 5.21 -10.13
C ASN A 298 9.66 4.31 -10.95
N ALA A 299 8.77 4.90 -11.75
CA ALA A 299 7.70 4.16 -12.40
C ALA A 299 8.22 2.98 -13.25
N GLY A 300 9.36 3.14 -13.93
CA GLY A 300 9.95 2.07 -14.74
C GLY A 300 10.47 0.89 -13.90
N ASN A 301 11.09 1.19 -12.76
CA ASN A 301 11.56 0.16 -11.81
C ASN A 301 10.38 -0.53 -11.10
N ASP A 302 9.36 0.22 -10.70
CA ASP A 302 8.19 -0.32 -10.00
C ASP A 302 7.34 -1.19 -10.93
N ALA A 303 7.23 -0.84 -12.21
CA ALA A 303 6.65 -1.72 -13.23
C ALA A 303 7.46 -3.03 -13.34
N HIS A 304 8.80 -2.97 -13.35
CA HIS A 304 9.64 -4.18 -13.39
C HIS A 304 9.39 -5.10 -12.20
N TYR A 305 9.43 -4.55 -10.98
CA TYR A 305 9.21 -5.31 -9.77
C TYR A 305 7.77 -5.84 -9.65
N THR A 306 6.80 -5.10 -10.17
CA THR A 306 5.41 -5.55 -10.32
C THR A 306 5.31 -6.75 -11.26
N MET A 307 5.99 -6.74 -12.41
CA MET A 307 6.09 -7.90 -13.31
C MET A 307 6.70 -9.11 -12.59
N MET A 308 7.82 -8.94 -11.88
CA MET A 308 8.46 -10.05 -11.15
C MET A 308 7.50 -10.66 -10.12
N ALA A 309 6.83 -9.81 -9.35
CA ALA A 309 5.84 -10.23 -8.36
C ALA A 309 4.67 -10.96 -9.02
N PHE A 310 4.17 -10.45 -10.14
CA PHE A 310 3.11 -11.09 -10.92
C PHE A 310 3.50 -12.48 -11.41
N LYS A 311 4.69 -12.64 -12.02
CA LYS A 311 5.19 -13.95 -12.47
C LYS A 311 5.24 -14.95 -11.31
N ALA A 312 5.70 -14.52 -10.13
CA ALA A 312 5.71 -15.35 -8.93
C ALA A 312 4.30 -15.73 -8.43
N LEU A 313 3.36 -14.77 -8.45
CA LEU A 313 1.96 -15.01 -8.10
C LEU A 313 1.29 -15.99 -9.06
N VAL A 314 1.49 -15.84 -10.37
CA VAL A 314 0.98 -16.76 -11.40
C VAL A 314 1.52 -18.17 -11.17
N LYS A 315 2.83 -18.31 -10.90
CA LYS A 315 3.43 -19.63 -10.60
C LYS A 315 2.79 -20.30 -9.38
N ARG A 316 2.42 -19.54 -8.35
CA ARG A 316 1.69 -20.07 -7.17
C ARG A 316 0.23 -20.39 -7.48
N ALA A 317 -0.45 -19.55 -8.27
CA ALA A 317 -1.85 -19.73 -8.62
C ALA A 317 -2.09 -20.86 -9.63
N MET A 318 -1.14 -21.07 -10.55
CA MET A 318 -1.22 -22.01 -11.67
C MET A 318 0.11 -22.77 -11.86
N PRO A 319 0.47 -23.72 -10.97
CA PRO A 319 1.76 -24.39 -11.01
C PRO A 319 2.08 -25.14 -12.33
N GLY A 320 1.06 -25.53 -13.10
CA GLY A 320 1.22 -26.24 -14.37
C GLY A 320 1.46 -25.35 -15.60
N LEU A 321 1.40 -24.02 -15.47
CA LEU A 321 1.58 -23.09 -16.59
C LEU A 321 3.08 -22.80 -16.86
N ALA A 322 3.94 -22.90 -15.85
CA ALA A 322 5.37 -22.58 -15.94
C ALA A 322 6.25 -23.77 -16.35
N SER A 323 5.69 -24.96 -16.56
CA SER A 323 6.45 -26.22 -16.71
C SER A 323 6.50 -26.75 -18.15
N LYS A 324 6.24 -25.92 -19.17
CA LYS A 324 6.28 -26.34 -20.58
C LYS A 324 6.95 -25.34 -21.48
#